data_AF-A0A937Z3U4-F1
#
_entry.id   AF-A0A937Z3U4-F1
#
_cell.length_a   1.000
_cell.length_b   1.000
_cell.length_c   1.000
_cell.angle_alpha   90.00
_cell.angle_beta   90.00
_cell.angle_gamma   90.00
#
_symmetry.space_group_name_H-M   'P 1'
#
loop_
_entity.id
_entity.type
_entity.pdbx_description
1 polymer ?
#
loop_
_entity_poly.entity_id
_entity_poly.type
_entity_poly.pdbx_seq_one_letter_code
_entity_poly.pdbx_strand_id
1 'polypeptide(L)'
;MPEFDGALSEVGADRQRLAALDGVRLASADAVVVSTDRIIPGGAIAWHGNTVAAVGTREELLDAFPKAERVAHPGCVIFPSFVNAHTHVCLSFLEGKAPYNGDFAAWLQTVLQAYLEWTEEDHANSLSSGLRQAICHGTAAVGD
;
A
#
# COMPACT_ATOMS: atom_id res chain seq x y z
N MET A 1 -21.49 16.48 -5.04
CA MET A 1 -20.15 15.95 -4.70
C MET A 1 -19.81 16.53 -3.35
N PRO A 2 -19.84 15.78 -2.24
CA PRO A 2 -19.45 16.34 -0.97
C PRO A 2 -17.94 16.54 -0.96
N GLU A 3 -17.51 17.72 -0.57
CA GLU A 3 -16.12 18.07 -0.29
C GLU A 3 -15.66 17.24 0.92
N PHE A 4 -14.52 16.55 0.78
CA PHE A 4 -13.79 15.96 1.91
C PHE A 4 -13.07 17.10 2.64
N ASP A 5 -13.82 17.85 3.45
CA ASP A 5 -13.27 18.76 4.44
C ASP A 5 -13.46 18.11 5.83
N GLY A 6 -12.37 17.96 6.58
CA GLY A 6 -12.38 17.50 7.97
C GLY A 6 -11.89 16.07 8.21
N ALA A 7 -10.60 15.93 8.53
CA ALA A 7 -10.10 15.29 9.76
C ALA A 7 -8.60 14.91 9.65
N LEU A 8 -7.71 15.90 9.58
CA LEU A 8 -6.31 15.72 10.01
C LEU A 8 -6.04 16.39 11.37
N SER A 9 -7.07 16.93 12.03
CA SER A 9 -6.98 17.62 13.32
C SER A 9 -7.16 16.70 14.54
N GLU A 10 -7.60 15.45 14.38
CA GLU A 10 -7.80 14.53 15.52
C GLU A 10 -6.55 13.71 15.91
N VAL A 11 -5.52 13.68 15.06
CA VAL A 11 -4.27 12.91 15.30
C VAL A 11 -3.45 13.47 16.48
N GLY A 12 -3.71 14.72 16.89
CA GLY A 12 -2.99 15.38 17.98
C GLY A 12 -3.31 14.83 19.38
N ALA A 13 -4.57 14.45 19.64
CA ALA A 13 -5.01 14.00 20.96
C ALA A 13 -4.57 12.55 21.27
N ASP A 14 -4.37 11.72 20.25
CA ASP A 14 -3.99 10.31 20.40
C ASP A 14 -2.47 10.12 20.53
N ARG A 15 -1.66 11.10 20.08
CA ARG A 15 -0.19 11.04 20.12
C ARG A 15 0.38 10.80 21.52
N GLN A 16 -0.13 11.50 22.55
CA GLN A 16 0.33 11.32 23.94
C GLN A 16 -0.10 9.97 24.53
N ARG A 17 -1.30 9.49 24.17
CA ARG A 17 -1.80 8.18 24.61
C ARG A 17 -0.99 7.05 23.98
N LEU A 18 -0.72 7.14 22.68
CA LEU A 18 0.06 6.16 21.93
C LEU A 18 1.54 6.16 22.34
N ALA A 19 2.11 7.31 22.73
CA ALA A 19 3.49 7.39 23.23
C ALA A 19 3.70 6.66 24.57
N ALA A 20 2.64 6.45 25.35
CA ALA A 20 2.67 5.68 26.59
C ALA A 20 2.45 4.17 26.38
N LEU A 21 2.11 3.74 25.16
CA LEU A 21 1.93 2.32 24.85
C LEU A 21 3.27 1.64 24.60
N ASP A 22 3.45 0.47 25.19
CA ASP A 22 4.52 -0.44 24.80
C ASP A 22 4.23 -1.01 23.40
N GLY A 23 5.27 -1.29 22.62
CA GLY A 23 5.13 -1.89 21.28
C GLY A 23 4.95 -0.89 20.12
N VAL A 24 5.14 0.41 20.35
CA VAL A 24 5.28 1.37 19.24
C VAL A 24 6.54 1.04 18.44
N ARG A 25 6.42 1.07 17.12
CA ARG A 25 7.52 0.90 16.18
C ARG A 25 7.73 2.19 15.41
N LEU A 26 8.98 2.47 15.04
CA LEU A 26 9.39 3.69 14.34
C LEU A 26 10.33 3.33 13.20
N ALA A 27 10.01 3.81 12.00
CA ALA A 27 10.83 3.65 10.80
C ALA A 27 11.27 5.03 10.31
N SER A 28 12.57 5.19 10.04
CA SER A 28 13.14 6.42 9.49
C SER A 28 13.76 6.20 8.11
N ALA A 29 13.76 7.23 7.28
CA ALA A 29 14.28 7.19 5.91
C ALA A 29 14.80 8.57 5.48
N ASP A 30 15.41 8.65 4.30
CA ASP A 30 15.96 9.92 3.78
C ASP A 30 14.84 10.91 3.42
N ALA A 31 13.66 10.39 3.08
CA ALA A 31 12.43 11.17 3.01
C ALA A 31 11.20 10.31 3.36
N VAL A 32 10.18 10.97 3.92
CA VAL A 32 8.83 10.41 4.06
C VAL A 32 7.88 11.25 3.22
N VAL A 33 7.25 10.63 2.23
CA VAL A 33 6.14 11.22 1.46
C VAL A 33 4.85 10.92 2.20
N VAL A 34 4.10 11.95 2.56
CA VAL A 34 2.78 11.78 3.22
C VAL A 34 1.67 12.00 2.22
N SER A 35 1.81 13.02 1.38
CA SER A 35 0.90 13.41 0.32
C SER A 35 1.68 14.12 -0.78
N THR A 36 1.01 14.47 -1.88
CA THR A 36 1.62 15.16 -3.04
C THR A 36 2.21 16.53 -2.68
N ASP A 37 1.73 17.16 -1.61
CA ASP A 37 2.14 18.47 -1.12
C ASP A 37 2.96 18.40 0.19
N ARG A 38 3.14 17.21 0.78
CA ARG A 38 3.84 17.05 2.05
C ARG A 38 4.89 15.94 1.98
N ILE A 39 6.14 16.36 1.85
CA ILE A 39 7.35 15.52 1.89
C ILE A 39 8.22 16.00 3.06
N ILE A 40 8.70 15.06 3.88
CA ILE A 40 9.52 15.33 5.06
C ILE A 40 10.92 14.75 4.83
N PRO A 41 11.93 15.58 4.47
CA PRO A 41 13.32 15.14 4.41
C PRO A 41 13.81 14.68 5.78
N GLY A 42 14.57 13.58 5.82
CA GLY A 42 15.01 12.96 7.08
C GLY A 42 13.85 12.55 8.00
N GLY A 43 12.72 12.17 7.39
CA GLY A 43 11.47 11.89 8.08
C GLY A 43 11.44 10.51 8.75
N ALA A 44 10.41 10.33 9.58
CA ALA A 44 10.07 9.05 10.17
C ALA A 44 8.54 8.87 10.29
N ILE A 45 8.13 7.61 10.40
CA ILE A 45 6.78 7.19 10.75
C ILE A 45 6.82 6.39 12.05
N ALA A 46 5.86 6.60 12.94
CA ALA A 46 5.64 5.80 14.13
C ALA A 46 4.24 5.15 14.06
N TRP A 47 4.14 3.87 14.41
CA TRP A 47 2.89 3.13 14.37
C TRP A 47 2.79 2.12 15.52
N HIS A 48 1.56 1.74 15.84
CA HIS A 48 1.25 0.70 16.81
C HIS A 48 0.15 -0.20 16.25
N GLY A 49 0.39 -1.51 16.24
CA GLY A 49 -0.48 -2.46 15.54
C GLY A 49 -0.64 -2.09 14.06
N ASN A 50 -1.86 -1.82 13.64
CA ASN A 50 -2.21 -1.46 12.25
C ASN A 50 -2.45 0.05 12.05
N THR A 51 -2.14 0.88 13.05
CA THR A 51 -2.45 2.31 13.02
C THR A 51 -1.19 3.15 13.07
N VAL A 52 -1.06 4.08 12.12
CA VAL A 52 -0.01 5.10 12.14
C VAL A 52 -0.33 6.09 13.27
N ALA A 53 0.57 6.19 14.25
CA ALA A 53 0.43 7.07 15.40
C ALA A 53 0.94 8.49 15.10
N ALA A 54 2.01 8.60 14.30
CA ALA A 54 2.62 9.88 13.99
C ALA A 54 3.50 9.83 12.75
N VAL A 55 3.59 10.95 12.04
CA VAL A 55 4.55 11.18 10.95
C VAL A 55 5.18 12.56 11.12
N GLY A 56 6.51 12.63 11.07
CA GLY A 56 7.26 13.85 11.39
C GLY A 56 8.73 13.72 11.03
N THR A 57 9.54 14.66 11.49
CA THR A 57 10.99 14.49 11.39
C THR A 57 11.44 13.34 12.27
N ARG A 58 12.59 12.74 11.94
CA ARG A 58 13.18 11.69 12.78
C ARG A 58 13.43 12.21 14.21
N GLU A 59 13.94 13.42 14.37
CA GLU A 59 14.21 14.01 15.69
C GLU A 59 12.94 14.14 16.53
N GLU A 60 11.88 14.74 15.96
CA GLU A 60 10.58 14.89 16.63
C GLU A 60 10.00 13.56 17.11
N LEU A 61 10.07 12.50 16.28
CA LEU A 61 9.51 11.20 16.63
C LEU A 61 10.37 10.41 17.61
N LEU A 62 11.70 10.58 17.59
CA LEU A 62 12.58 9.98 18.58
C LEU A 62 12.36 10.57 19.97
N ASP A 63 12.10 11.87 20.04
CA ASP A 63 11.77 12.57 21.28
C ASP A 63 10.37 12.22 21.78
N ALA A 64 9.39 12.13 20.88
CA ALA A 64 8.01 11.78 21.23
C ALA A 64 7.84 10.30 21.60
N PHE A 65 8.63 9.39 21.02
CA PHE A 65 8.53 7.94 21.23
C PHE A 65 9.89 7.34 21.64
N PRO A 66 10.44 7.72 22.80
CA PRO A 66 11.80 7.32 23.19
C PRO A 66 11.95 5.80 23.36
N LYS A 67 10.87 5.08 23.66
CA LYS A 67 10.82 3.62 23.85
C LYS A 67 10.48 2.82 22.59
N ALA A 68 10.22 3.48 21.45
CA ALA A 68 9.82 2.75 20.24
C ALA A 68 10.93 1.81 19.74
N GLU A 69 10.54 0.66 19.20
CA GLU A 69 11.42 -0.20 18.40
C GLU A 69 11.80 0.55 17.11
N ARG A 70 13.08 0.67 16.81
CA ARG A 70 13.56 1.56 15.74
C ARG A 70 14.14 0.77 14.59
N VAL A 71 13.75 1.14 13.37
CA VAL A 71 14.38 0.69 12.13
C VAL A 71 14.75 1.90 11.26
N ALA A 72 15.90 1.83 10.62
CA ALA A 72 16.38 2.88 9.71
C ALA A 72 16.55 2.32 8.30
N HIS A 73 16.10 3.07 7.32
CA HIS A 73 16.17 2.77 5.89
C HIS A 73 16.99 3.86 5.17
N PRO A 74 18.33 3.88 5.36
CA PRO A 74 19.19 4.86 4.69
C PRO A 74 19.16 4.66 3.16
N GLY A 75 19.14 5.74 2.40
CA GLY A 75 19.04 5.68 0.94
C GLY A 75 17.64 5.33 0.41
N CYS A 76 16.63 5.26 1.27
CA CYS A 76 15.26 4.93 0.91
C CYS A 76 14.30 6.11 1.11
N VAL A 77 13.13 5.99 0.48
CA VAL A 77 11.97 6.83 0.71
C VAL A 77 10.84 5.96 1.25
N ILE A 78 10.14 6.44 2.27
CA ILE A 78 8.90 5.83 2.76
C ILE A 78 7.74 6.63 2.17
N PHE A 79 6.73 5.93 1.64
CA PHE A 79 5.53 6.52 1.06
C PHE A 79 4.34 5.56 1.28
N PRO A 80 3.08 6.04 1.17
CA PRO A 80 1.91 5.17 1.26
C PRO A 80 1.96 4.11 0.18
N SER A 81 1.54 2.88 0.50
CA SER A 81 1.33 1.86 -0.51
C SER A 81 0.29 2.30 -1.54
N PHE A 82 0.38 1.74 -2.74
CA PHE A 82 -0.55 2.03 -3.81
C PHE A 82 -1.92 1.38 -3.57
N VAL A 83 -2.95 2.02 -4.12
CA VAL A 83 -4.29 1.47 -4.28
C VAL A 83 -4.53 1.29 -5.76
N ASN A 84 -4.67 0.04 -6.21
CA ASN A 84 -5.09 -0.25 -7.57
C ASN A 84 -6.62 -0.23 -7.62
N ALA A 85 -7.21 0.85 -8.14
CA ALA A 85 -8.65 1.06 -8.10
C ALA A 85 -9.45 0.03 -8.92
N HIS A 86 -8.83 -0.60 -9.92
CA HIS A 86 -9.51 -1.58 -10.76
C HIS A 86 -8.51 -2.51 -11.46
N THR A 87 -8.71 -3.82 -11.30
CA THR A 87 -7.97 -4.88 -11.98
C THR A 87 -8.86 -6.10 -12.13
N HIS A 88 -8.43 -7.08 -12.92
CA HIS A 88 -9.03 -8.41 -12.95
C HIS A 88 -8.00 -9.41 -12.41
N VAL A 89 -7.92 -9.58 -11.09
CA VAL A 89 -6.83 -10.35 -10.46
C VAL A 89 -6.90 -11.83 -10.87
N CYS A 90 -8.12 -12.35 -11.07
CA CYS A 90 -8.34 -13.72 -11.54
C CYS A 90 -7.75 -14.02 -12.92
N LEU A 91 -7.46 -13.00 -13.75
CA LEU A 91 -6.91 -13.16 -15.10
C LEU A 91 -5.38 -13.14 -15.16
N SER A 92 -4.68 -13.09 -14.02
CA SER A 92 -3.21 -12.94 -13.97
C SER A 92 -2.43 -13.98 -14.78
N PHE A 93 -2.93 -15.21 -14.93
CA PHE A 93 -2.30 -16.25 -15.77
C PHE A 93 -2.42 -16.02 -17.28
N LEU A 94 -3.20 -15.03 -17.74
CA LEU A 94 -3.29 -14.62 -19.14
C LEU A 94 -2.25 -13.58 -19.56
N GLU A 95 -1.38 -13.15 -18.65
CA GLU A 95 -0.27 -12.25 -18.98
C GLU A 95 0.52 -12.79 -20.18
N GLY A 96 0.59 -11.99 -21.25
CA GLY A 96 1.25 -12.36 -22.51
C GLY A 96 0.55 -13.42 -23.37
N LYS A 97 -0.56 -14.01 -22.92
CA LYS A 97 -1.25 -15.11 -23.62
C LYS A 97 -2.48 -14.68 -24.44
N ALA A 98 -3.06 -13.53 -24.12
CA ALA A 98 -4.19 -12.95 -24.85
C ALA A 98 -3.83 -11.55 -25.41
N PRO A 99 -2.95 -11.47 -26.43
CA PRO A 99 -2.51 -10.18 -26.96
C PRO A 99 -3.67 -9.43 -27.63
N TYR A 100 -3.81 -8.15 -27.32
CA TYR A 100 -4.78 -7.27 -27.99
C TYR A 100 -4.26 -6.84 -29.36
N ASN A 101 -5.07 -7.04 -30.40
CA ASN A 101 -4.73 -6.75 -31.80
C ASN A 101 -5.55 -5.60 -32.40
N GLY A 102 -6.26 -4.82 -31.57
CA GLY A 102 -7.15 -3.75 -32.02
C GLY A 102 -8.64 -4.12 -32.02
N ASP A 103 -8.98 -5.41 -31.89
CA ASP A 103 -10.38 -5.86 -31.80
C ASP A 103 -10.70 -6.34 -30.37
N PHE A 104 -11.56 -5.58 -29.68
CA PHE A 104 -11.94 -5.87 -28.30
C PHE A 104 -12.81 -7.13 -28.20
N ALA A 105 -13.75 -7.33 -29.14
CA ALA A 105 -14.63 -8.47 -29.11
C ALA A 105 -13.84 -9.76 -29.34
N ALA A 106 -12.93 -9.76 -30.33
CA ALA A 106 -12.05 -10.90 -30.56
C ALA A 106 -11.14 -11.18 -29.36
N TRP A 107 -10.54 -10.15 -28.75
CA TRP A 107 -9.74 -10.29 -27.54
C TRP A 107 -10.54 -10.89 -26.38
N LEU A 108 -11.76 -10.39 -26.15
CA LEU A 108 -12.63 -10.88 -25.08
C LEU A 108 -13.00 -12.36 -25.29
N GLN A 109 -13.24 -12.78 -26.54
CA GLN A 109 -13.47 -14.19 -26.85
C GLN A 109 -12.24 -15.05 -26.52
N THR A 110 -11.02 -14.57 -26.81
CA THR A 110 -9.78 -15.27 -26.42
C THR A 110 -9.64 -15.38 -24.90
N VAL A 111 -9.90 -14.29 -24.18
CA VAL A 111 -9.87 -14.28 -22.70
C VAL A 111 -10.90 -15.27 -22.14
N LEU A 112 -12.14 -15.22 -22.63
CA LEU A 112 -13.23 -16.07 -22.16
C LEU A 112 -12.94 -17.55 -22.44
N GLN A 113 -12.47 -17.88 -23.64
CA GLN A 113 -12.12 -19.26 -23.99
C GLN A 113 -11.06 -19.80 -23.02
N ALA A 114 -9.95 -19.07 -22.83
CA ALA A 114 -8.90 -19.50 -21.93
C ALA A 114 -9.39 -19.63 -20.48
N TYR A 115 -10.23 -18.69 -20.02
CA TYR A 115 -10.79 -18.71 -18.68
C TYR A 115 -11.72 -19.91 -18.46
N LEU A 116 -12.53 -20.30 -19.45
CA LEU A 116 -13.47 -21.43 -19.34
C LEU A 116 -12.76 -22.80 -19.42
N GLU A 117 -11.56 -22.85 -19.99
CA GLU A 117 -10.75 -24.07 -20.07
C GLU A 117 -9.98 -24.36 -18.76
N TRP A 118 -9.92 -23.39 -17.85
CA TRP A 118 -9.21 -23.52 -16.58
C TRP A 118 -9.95 -24.36 -15.55
N THR A 119 -9.18 -25.05 -14.72
CA THR A 119 -9.71 -25.74 -13.54
C THR A 119 -9.93 -24.77 -12.39
N GLU A 120 -10.68 -25.18 -11.36
CA GLU A 120 -10.81 -24.40 -10.12
C GLU A 120 -9.45 -24.10 -9.47
N GLU A 121 -8.50 -25.05 -9.55
CA GLU A 121 -7.15 -24.87 -9.05
C GLU A 121 -6.38 -23.82 -9.85
N ASP A 122 -6.52 -23.81 -11.18
CA ASP A 122 -5.90 -22.79 -12.04
C ASP A 122 -6.43 -21.38 -11.70
N HIS A 123 -7.74 -21.24 -11.46
CA HIS A 123 -8.33 -19.97 -11.03
C HIS A 123 -7.76 -19.52 -9.67
N ALA A 124 -7.70 -20.42 -8.69
CA ALA A 124 -7.17 -20.11 -7.35
C ALA A 124 -5.68 -19.71 -7.41
N ASN A 125 -4.89 -20.40 -8.25
CA ASN A 125 -3.48 -20.11 -8.46
C ASN A 125 -3.26 -18.80 -9.21
N SER A 126 -4.10 -18.50 -10.21
CA SER A 126 -4.07 -17.22 -10.94
C SER A 126 -4.35 -16.05 -10.00
N LEU A 127 -5.41 -16.13 -9.18
CA LEU A 127 -5.74 -15.14 -8.16
C LEU A 127 -4.58 -14.95 -7.16
N SER A 128 -4.05 -16.05 -6.63
CA SER A 128 -2.94 -16.03 -5.66
C SER A 128 -1.68 -15.40 -6.25
N SER A 129 -1.38 -15.69 -7.51
CA SER A 129 -0.28 -15.06 -8.25
C SER A 129 -0.50 -13.56 -8.38
N GLY A 130 -1.68 -13.13 -8.81
CA GLY A 130 -2.02 -11.71 -8.96
C GLY A 130 -1.91 -10.91 -7.65
N LEU A 131 -2.41 -11.46 -6.53
CA LEU A 131 -2.28 -10.81 -5.23
C LEU A 131 -0.83 -10.70 -4.76
N ARG A 132 0.00 -11.73 -5.00
CA ARG A 132 1.44 -11.67 -4.71
C ARG A 132 2.12 -10.60 -5.55
N GLN A 133 1.80 -10.52 -6.84
CA GLN A 133 2.33 -9.48 -7.70
C GLN A 133 1.93 -8.09 -7.20
N ALA A 134 0.67 -7.87 -6.82
CA ALA A 134 0.23 -6.59 -6.25
C ALA A 134 1.09 -6.19 -5.03
N ILE A 135 1.30 -7.10 -4.08
CA ILE A 135 2.11 -6.84 -2.87
C ILE A 135 3.57 -6.55 -3.24
N CYS A 136 4.18 -7.35 -4.10
CA CYS A 136 5.58 -7.19 -4.52
C CYS A 136 5.84 -5.85 -5.23
N HIS A 137 4.82 -5.28 -5.86
CA HIS A 137 4.88 -3.98 -6.54
C HIS A 137 4.31 -2.83 -5.68
N GLY A 138 4.20 -3.03 -4.37
CA GLY A 138 3.84 -1.97 -3.43
C GLY A 138 2.35 -1.61 -3.38
N THR A 139 1.47 -2.44 -3.96
CA THR A 139 0.01 -2.27 -3.87
C THR A 139 -0.52 -3.02 -2.64
N ALA A 140 -1.23 -2.31 -1.76
CA ALA A 140 -1.83 -2.89 -0.56
C ALA A 140 -3.34 -3.10 -0.66
N ALA A 141 -4.00 -2.44 -1.61
CA ALA A 141 -5.44 -2.59 -1.85
C ALA A 141 -5.73 -2.65 -3.35
N VAL A 142 -6.66 -3.53 -3.72
CA VAL A 142 -7.11 -3.73 -5.10
C VAL A 142 -8.64 -3.67 -5.16
N GLY A 143 -9.19 -3.04 -6.19
CA GLY A 143 -10.56 -3.24 -6.63
C GLY A 143 -10.58 -4.30 -7.74
N ASP A 144 -11.33 -5.37 -7.54
CA ASP A 144 -11.51 -6.49 -8.47
C ASP A 144 -13.01 -6.74 -8.71
#